data_AF-A0AA90KG42-F1
#
_entry.id   AF-A0AA90KG42-F1
#
_cell.length_a   1.000
_cell.length_b   1.000
_cell.length_c   1.000
_cell.angle_alpha   90.00
_cell.angle_beta   90.00
_cell.angle_gamma   90.00
#
_symmetry.space_group_name_H-M   'P 1'
#
loop_
_entity.id
_entity.type
_entity.pdbx_description
1 polymer ?
#
loop_
_entity_poly.entity_id
_entity_poly.type
_entity_poly.pdbx_seq_one_letter_code
_entity_poly.pdbx_strand_id
1 'polypeptide(L)'
;MVSGHREIQERRRAREFEAFTAGAGGRLLHAATLLTGDPAEGERLLVAALASTFADWFRLHGEDPYVRTRQDLAERFTRAHRRYRRPRGGVLDRLPPAERLALVLRVYEGIAEEQSAAQLGMPTERMRTNYLRAVALMRSRRP
;
A
#
# COMPACT_ATOMS: atom_id res chain seq x y z
N MET A 1 1.72 -38.03 16.52
CA MET A 1 1.80 -37.86 15.05
C MET A 1 1.24 -36.52 14.53
N VAL A 2 1.11 -35.46 15.36
CA VAL A 2 0.52 -34.15 14.95
C VAL A 2 1.57 -33.15 14.41
N SER A 3 2.85 -33.30 14.77
CA SER A 3 3.92 -32.36 14.38
C SER A 3 4.21 -32.32 12.88
N GLY A 4 4.07 -33.44 12.17
CA GLY A 4 4.36 -33.50 10.74
C GLY A 4 3.38 -32.69 9.89
N HIS A 5 2.08 -32.71 10.22
CA HIS A 5 1.09 -31.94 9.45
C HIS A 5 1.28 -30.44 9.62
N ARG A 6 1.53 -29.97 10.86
CA ARG A 6 1.78 -28.54 11.13
C ARG A 6 3.03 -28.03 10.42
N GLU A 7 4.12 -28.79 10.45
CA GLU A 7 5.37 -28.42 9.78
C GLU A 7 5.21 -28.38 8.25
N ILE A 8 4.47 -29.32 7.67
CA ILE A 8 4.15 -29.31 6.23
C ILE A 8 3.33 -28.08 5.86
N GLN A 9 2.32 -27.72 6.67
CA GLN A 9 1.50 -26.53 6.45
C GLN A 9 2.33 -25.23 6.56
N GLU A 10 3.21 -25.14 7.57
CA GLU A 10 4.11 -23.99 7.74
C GLU A 10 5.07 -23.83 6.55
N ARG A 11 5.68 -24.94 6.09
CA ARG A 11 6.54 -24.93 4.89
C ARG A 11 5.77 -24.55 3.63
N ARG A 12 4.54 -25.04 3.47
CA ARG A 12 3.67 -24.68 2.34
C ARG A 12 3.35 -23.19 2.33
N ARG A 13 2.92 -22.64 3.47
CA ARG A 13 2.65 -21.20 3.61
C ARG A 13 3.88 -20.34 3.33
N ALA A 14 5.06 -20.76 3.82
CA ALA A 14 6.30 -20.04 3.55
C ALA A 14 6.59 -19.97 2.04
N ARG A 15 6.45 -21.09 1.32
CA ARG A 15 6.66 -21.15 -0.13
C ARG A 15 5.63 -20.33 -0.93
N GLU A 16 4.35 -20.41 -0.56
CA GLU A 16 3.30 -19.64 -1.21
C GLU A 16 3.51 -18.13 -1.01
N PHE A 17 3.88 -17.73 0.22
CA PHE A 17 4.20 -16.35 0.53
C PHE A 17 5.45 -15.87 -0.20
N GLU A 18 6.50 -16.69 -0.28
CA GLU A 18 7.72 -16.40 -1.05
C GLU A 18 7.42 -16.20 -2.54
N ALA A 19 6.60 -17.07 -3.14
CA ALA A 19 6.17 -16.91 -4.52
C ALA A 19 5.38 -15.61 -4.73
N PHE A 20 4.50 -15.27 -3.79
CA PHE A 20 3.78 -14.00 -3.79
C PHE A 20 4.73 -12.79 -3.68
N THR A 21 5.65 -12.78 -2.72
CA THR A 21 6.58 -11.65 -2.54
C THR A 21 7.53 -11.51 -3.71
N ALA A 22 7.99 -12.60 -4.31
CA ALA A 22 8.79 -12.58 -5.53
C ALA A 22 8.03 -11.97 -6.71
N GLY A 23 6.73 -12.27 -6.86
CA GLY A 23 5.91 -11.74 -7.96
C GLY A 23 5.39 -10.31 -7.75
N ALA A 24 5.04 -9.94 -6.52
CA ALA A 24 4.36 -8.68 -6.20
C ALA A 24 5.25 -7.64 -5.48
N GLY A 25 6.35 -8.08 -4.86
CA GLY A 25 7.15 -7.25 -3.95
C GLY A 25 7.67 -5.98 -4.58
N GLY A 26 8.16 -6.05 -5.82
CA GLY A 26 8.65 -4.86 -6.55
C GLY A 26 7.56 -3.81 -6.80
N ARG A 27 6.35 -4.25 -7.21
CA ARG A 27 5.22 -3.36 -7.45
C ARG A 27 4.75 -2.69 -6.15
N LEU A 28 4.65 -3.46 -5.07
CA LEU A 28 4.25 -2.97 -3.75
C LEU A 28 5.31 -2.03 -3.15
N LEU A 29 6.61 -2.31 -3.35
CA LEU A 29 7.71 -1.44 -2.92
C LEU A 29 7.66 -0.10 -3.65
N HIS A 30 7.40 -0.12 -4.95
CA HIS A 30 7.25 1.11 -5.71
C HIS A 30 6.04 1.92 -5.23
N ALA A 31 4.88 1.28 -4.97
CA ALA A 31 3.73 1.94 -4.36
C ALA A 31 4.09 2.60 -3.02
N ALA A 32 4.74 1.85 -2.12
CA ALA A 32 5.16 2.35 -0.81
C ALA A 32 6.18 3.49 -0.92
N THR A 33 7.08 3.44 -1.90
CA THR A 33 8.05 4.50 -2.17
C THR A 33 7.36 5.77 -2.69
N LEU A 34 6.39 5.64 -3.59
CA LEU A 34 5.59 6.77 -4.06
C LEU A 34 4.79 7.41 -2.93
N LEU A 35 4.23 6.60 -2.01
CA LEU A 35 3.50 7.09 -0.83
C LEU A 35 4.42 7.84 0.13
N THR A 36 5.57 7.27 0.47
CA THR A 36 6.45 7.80 1.53
C THR A 36 7.35 8.94 1.03
N GLY A 37 7.76 8.91 -0.24
CA GLY A 37 8.76 9.84 -0.79
C GLY A 37 10.18 9.56 -0.31
N ASP A 38 10.44 8.38 0.25
CA ASP A 38 11.76 7.93 0.71
C ASP A 38 11.83 6.40 0.52
N PRO A 39 12.74 5.87 -0.33
CA PRO A 39 12.84 4.43 -0.58
C PRO A 39 13.03 3.61 0.71
N ALA A 40 13.80 4.12 1.67
CA ALA A 40 14.05 3.41 2.92
C ALA A 40 12.80 3.39 3.81
N GLU A 41 11.97 4.44 3.80
CA GLU A 41 10.65 4.37 4.45
C GLU A 41 9.65 3.51 3.68
N GLY A 42 9.69 3.53 2.35
CA GLY A 42 8.87 2.68 1.51
C GLY A 42 9.09 1.21 1.84
N GLU A 43 10.35 0.80 1.96
CA GLU A 43 10.73 -0.55 2.38
C GLU A 43 10.22 -0.88 3.78
N ARG A 44 10.42 0.00 4.77
CA ARG A 44 9.92 -0.22 6.14
C ARG A 44 8.40 -0.37 6.18
N LEU A 45 7.68 0.46 5.42
CA LEU A 45 6.24 0.39 5.31
C LEU A 45 5.79 -0.93 4.65
N LEU A 46 6.48 -1.36 3.60
CA LEU A 46 6.21 -2.63 2.91
C LEU A 46 6.47 -3.84 3.82
N VAL A 47 7.61 -3.89 4.48
CA VAL A 47 7.96 -4.99 5.40
C VAL A 47 6.89 -5.14 6.48
N ALA A 48 6.42 -4.03 7.04
CA ALA A 48 5.35 -4.06 8.05
C ALA A 48 4.02 -4.61 7.48
N ALA A 49 3.67 -4.25 6.25
CA ALA A 49 2.45 -4.75 5.59
C ALA A 49 2.54 -6.23 5.18
N LEU A 50 3.70 -6.64 4.68
CA LEU A 50 4.01 -8.03 4.35
C LEU A 50 4.01 -8.91 5.58
N ALA A 51 4.57 -8.46 6.70
CA ALA A 51 4.54 -9.19 7.97
C ALA A 51 3.09 -9.40 8.46
N SER A 52 2.24 -8.37 8.35
CA SER A 52 0.82 -8.46 8.68
C SER A 52 0.08 -9.45 7.78
N THR A 53 0.30 -9.34 6.46
CA THR A 53 -0.30 -10.24 5.47
C THR A 53 0.15 -11.68 5.70
N PHE A 54 1.43 -11.89 5.98
CA PHE A 54 1.95 -13.21 6.33
C PHE A 54 1.27 -13.72 7.60
N ALA A 55 1.16 -12.94 8.66
CA ALA A 55 0.54 -13.35 9.92
C ALA A 55 -0.90 -13.85 9.73
N ASP A 56 -1.65 -13.21 8.84
CA ASP A 56 -3.04 -13.57 8.52
C ASP A 56 -3.17 -14.52 7.31
N TRP A 57 -2.08 -15.05 6.74
CA TRP A 57 -2.08 -15.78 5.45
C TRP A 57 -3.15 -16.86 5.32
N PHE A 58 -3.32 -17.70 6.35
CA PHE A 58 -4.33 -18.76 6.33
C PHE A 58 -5.77 -18.27 6.54
N ARG A 59 -5.94 -17.04 7.04
CA ARG A 59 -7.23 -16.40 7.27
C ARG A 59 -7.69 -15.58 6.06
N LEU A 60 -6.90 -15.51 4.99
CA LEU A 60 -7.29 -14.77 3.80
C LEU A 60 -8.50 -15.41 3.09
N HIS A 61 -8.85 -16.68 3.34
CA HIS A 61 -10.07 -17.34 2.81
C HIS A 61 -10.31 -17.11 1.29
N GLY A 62 -9.24 -17.06 0.48
CA GLY A 62 -9.34 -16.80 -0.97
C GLY A 62 -9.29 -15.32 -1.37
N GLU A 63 -9.14 -14.40 -0.42
CA GLU A 63 -8.77 -13.01 -0.68
C GLU A 63 -7.40 -12.93 -1.35
N ASP A 64 -7.27 -12.06 -2.35
CA ASP A 64 -6.01 -11.82 -3.05
C ASP A 64 -4.99 -11.18 -2.09
N PRO A 65 -3.84 -11.83 -1.82
CA PRO A 65 -2.81 -11.30 -0.92
C PRO A 65 -2.26 -9.96 -1.40
N TYR A 66 -2.24 -9.70 -2.72
CA TYR A 66 -1.83 -8.40 -3.25
C TYR A 66 -2.78 -7.29 -2.79
N VAL A 67 -4.09 -7.53 -2.93
CA VAL A 67 -5.13 -6.58 -2.50
C VAL A 67 -5.00 -6.33 -1.01
N ARG A 68 -4.87 -7.38 -0.19
CA ARG A 68 -4.72 -7.26 1.26
C ARG A 68 -3.48 -6.46 1.66
N THR A 69 -2.31 -6.76 1.09
CA THR A 69 -1.07 -6.03 1.42
C THR A 69 -1.16 -4.57 0.98
N ARG A 70 -1.72 -4.29 -0.20
CA ARG A 70 -1.94 -2.92 -0.70
C ARG A 70 -2.91 -2.14 0.19
N GLN A 71 -3.95 -2.79 0.72
CA GLN A 71 -4.87 -2.19 1.68
C GLN A 71 -4.14 -1.80 2.97
N ASP A 72 -3.37 -2.74 3.55
CA ASP A 72 -2.62 -2.47 4.78
C ASP A 72 -1.55 -1.38 4.58
N LEU A 73 -0.90 -1.33 3.42
CA LEU A 73 0.00 -0.21 3.04
C LEU A 73 -0.72 1.14 3.12
N ALA A 74 -1.88 1.27 2.47
CA ALA A 74 -2.65 2.49 2.40
C ALA A 74 -3.18 2.92 3.78
N GLU A 75 -3.66 1.97 4.58
CA GLU A 75 -4.13 2.24 5.93
C GLU A 75 -3.00 2.66 6.87
N ARG A 76 -1.86 1.94 6.86
CA ARG A 76 -0.68 2.33 7.65
C ARG A 76 -0.17 3.70 7.28
N PHE A 77 -0.11 4.01 5.98
CA PHE A 77 0.27 5.33 5.51
C PHE A 77 -0.69 6.42 6.01
N THR A 78 -2.00 6.17 5.95
CA THR A 78 -3.04 7.10 6.45
C THR A 78 -2.92 7.34 7.95
N ARG A 79 -2.75 6.26 8.74
CA ARG A 79 -2.55 6.36 10.20
C ARG A 79 -1.26 7.13 10.54
N ALA A 80 -0.21 6.95 9.75
CA ALA A 80 1.07 7.63 9.90
C ALA A 80 1.19 8.94 9.10
N HIS A 81 0.09 9.56 8.65
CA HIS A 81 0.14 10.75 7.78
C HIS A 81 0.96 11.91 8.38
N ARG A 82 1.00 12.05 9.72
CA ARG A 82 1.85 13.06 10.39
C ARG A 82 3.34 12.83 10.15
N ARG A 83 3.79 11.57 10.13
CA ARG A 83 5.18 11.18 9.84
C ARG A 83 5.55 11.48 8.39
N TYR A 84 4.62 11.28 7.46
CA TYR A 84 4.87 11.44 6.01
C TYR A 84 4.49 12.81 5.45
N ARG A 85 4.17 13.78 6.32
CA ARG A 85 3.80 15.15 5.92
C ARG A 85 4.93 15.86 5.16
N ARG A 86 6.19 15.55 5.48
CA ARG A 86 7.38 16.10 4.84
C ARG A 86 8.17 14.96 4.19
N PRO A 87 7.89 14.63 2.92
CA PRO A 87 8.70 13.64 2.20
C PRO A 87 10.15 14.14 2.08
N ARG A 88 11.08 13.20 2.02
CA ARG A 88 12.52 13.49 1.87
C ARG A 88 12.97 13.52 0.40
N GLY A 89 12.03 13.39 -0.53
CA GLY A 89 12.26 13.45 -1.98
C GLY A 89 11.19 12.68 -2.76
N GLY A 90 11.51 12.35 -4.01
CA GLY A 90 10.65 11.58 -4.91
C GLY A 90 9.70 12.43 -5.75
N VAL A 91 9.10 11.79 -6.76
CA VAL A 91 8.27 12.49 -7.78
C VAL A 91 7.00 13.13 -7.21
N LEU A 92 6.50 12.62 -6.09
CA LEU A 92 5.28 13.09 -5.42
C LEU A 92 5.55 13.93 -4.16
N ASP A 93 6.78 14.42 -3.97
CA ASP A 93 7.20 15.17 -2.77
C ASP A 93 6.40 16.46 -2.51
N ARG A 94 5.92 17.10 -3.57
CA ARG A 94 5.10 18.31 -3.53
C ARG A 94 3.68 18.06 -3.01
N LEU A 95 3.24 16.80 -2.98
CA LEU A 95 1.88 16.44 -2.62
C LEU A 95 1.77 16.20 -1.11
N PRO A 96 0.75 16.80 -0.45
CA PRO A 96 0.41 16.39 0.90
C PRO A 96 -0.02 14.90 0.93
N PRO A 97 0.00 14.25 2.11
CA PRO A 97 -0.21 12.80 2.20
C PRO A 97 -1.53 12.32 1.57
N ALA A 98 -2.64 13.05 1.76
CA ALA A 98 -3.94 12.63 1.28
C ALA A 98 -4.03 12.65 -0.26
N GLU A 99 -3.52 13.71 -0.89
CA GLU A 99 -3.44 13.88 -2.34
C GLU A 99 -2.53 12.83 -2.97
N ARG A 100 -1.40 12.53 -2.32
CA ARG A 100 -0.47 11.49 -2.77
C ARG A 100 -1.07 10.09 -2.67
N LEU A 101 -1.74 9.78 -1.57
CA LEU A 101 -2.48 8.53 -1.43
C LEU A 101 -3.52 8.38 -2.54
N ALA A 102 -4.30 9.45 -2.79
CA ALA A 102 -5.32 9.44 -3.83
C ALA A 102 -4.70 9.19 -5.22
N LEU A 103 -3.59 9.87 -5.54
CA LEU A 103 -2.91 9.71 -6.82
C LEU A 103 -2.30 8.32 -7.00
N VAL A 104 -1.66 7.76 -5.96
CA VAL A 104 -1.09 6.40 -6.01
C VAL A 104 -2.20 5.36 -6.21
N LEU A 105 -3.30 5.44 -5.46
CA LEU A 105 -4.40 4.47 -5.61
C LEU A 105 -5.10 4.57 -6.98
N ARG A 106 -5.29 5.79 -7.50
CA ARG A 106 -6.02 6.01 -8.76
C ARG A 106 -5.18 5.75 -10.00
N VAL A 107 -3.95 6.25 -10.02
CA VAL A 107 -3.12 6.28 -11.23
C VAL A 107 -2.15 5.11 -11.27
N TYR A 108 -1.48 4.82 -10.15
CA TYR A 108 -0.51 3.73 -10.11
C TYR A 108 -1.17 2.37 -9.88
N GLU A 109 -2.12 2.28 -8.95
CA GLU A 109 -2.83 1.03 -8.67
C GLU A 109 -4.06 0.80 -9.57
N GLY A 110 -4.57 1.83 -10.24
CA GLY A 110 -5.70 1.73 -11.17
C GLY A 110 -7.05 1.47 -10.49
N ILE A 111 -7.19 1.75 -9.20
CA ILE A 111 -8.39 1.44 -8.40
C ILE A 111 -9.42 2.54 -8.57
N ALA A 112 -10.71 2.21 -8.69
CA ALA A 112 -11.80 3.19 -8.76
C ALA A 112 -11.87 4.13 -7.53
N GLU A 113 -12.48 5.31 -7.68
CA GLU A 113 -12.61 6.29 -6.58
C GLU A 113 -13.44 5.73 -5.44
N GLU A 114 -14.55 5.07 -5.78
CA GLU A 114 -15.49 4.45 -4.88
C GLU A 114 -14.83 3.33 -4.07
N GLN A 115 -14.05 2.48 -4.74
CA GLN A 115 -13.33 1.38 -4.11
C GLN A 115 -12.24 1.89 -3.16
N SER A 116 -11.49 2.92 -3.58
CA SER A 116 -10.46 3.55 -2.75
C SER A 116 -11.06 4.22 -1.51
N ALA A 117 -12.19 4.91 -1.69
CA ALA A 117 -12.91 5.58 -0.62
C ALA A 117 -13.51 4.58 0.39
N ALA A 118 -14.15 3.52 -0.11
CA ALA A 118 -14.70 2.44 0.69
C ALA A 118 -13.61 1.74 1.53
N GLN A 119 -12.48 1.42 0.91
CA GLN A 119 -11.33 0.84 1.59
C GLN A 119 -10.83 1.71 2.75
N LEU A 120 -10.80 3.04 2.57
CA LEU A 120 -10.27 3.97 3.57
C LEU A 120 -11.34 4.48 4.55
N GLY A 121 -12.58 4.03 4.44
CA GLY A 121 -13.70 4.49 5.28
C GLY A 121 -13.99 5.98 5.14
N MET A 122 -13.78 6.57 3.96
CA MET A 122 -14.01 8.01 3.71
C MET A 122 -15.06 8.25 2.61
N PRO A 123 -15.68 9.44 2.56
CA PRO A 123 -16.61 9.78 1.48
C PRO A 123 -15.95 9.79 0.10
N THR A 124 -16.61 9.25 -0.93
CA THR A 124 -16.11 9.24 -2.32
C THR A 124 -15.79 10.65 -2.82
N GLU A 125 -16.61 11.65 -2.49
CA GLU A 125 -16.37 13.05 -2.85
C GLU A 125 -15.06 13.60 -2.27
N ARG A 126 -14.68 13.16 -1.06
CA ARG A 126 -13.39 13.52 -0.45
C ARG A 126 -12.23 12.89 -1.19
N MET A 127 -12.35 11.61 -1.56
CA MET A 127 -11.35 10.92 -2.38
C MET A 127 -11.16 11.63 -3.74
N ARG A 128 -12.27 11.97 -4.41
CA ARG A 128 -12.26 12.72 -5.67
C ARG A 128 -11.59 14.09 -5.52
N THR A 129 -11.93 14.82 -4.47
CA THR A 129 -11.34 16.14 -4.18
C THR A 129 -9.82 16.04 -3.99
N ASN A 130 -9.35 15.05 -3.22
CA ASN A 130 -7.92 14.82 -3.02
C ASN A 130 -7.21 14.47 -4.34
N TYR A 131 -7.83 13.62 -5.17
CA TYR A 131 -7.29 13.27 -6.49
C TYR A 131 -7.18 14.50 -7.41
N LEU A 132 -8.23 15.32 -7.52
CA LEU A 132 -8.22 16.51 -8.36
C LEU A 132 -7.17 17.53 -7.91
N ARG A 133 -7.03 17.74 -6.60
CA ARG A 133 -5.96 18.59 -6.03
C ARG A 133 -4.58 18.04 -6.35
N ALA A 134 -4.39 16.72 -6.23
CA ALA A 134 -3.14 16.07 -6.58
C ALA A 134 -2.76 16.35 -8.04
N VAL A 135 -3.70 16.14 -8.98
CA VAL A 135 -3.48 16.40 -10.41
C VAL A 135 -3.17 17.87 -10.68
N ALA A 136 -3.87 18.80 -10.03
CA ALA A 136 -3.62 20.23 -10.19
C ALA A 136 -2.19 20.61 -9.74
N LEU A 137 -1.73 20.12 -8.58
CA LEU A 137 -0.37 20.34 -8.08
C LEU A 137 0.71 19.67 -8.93
N MET A 138 0.41 18.53 -9.54
CA MET A 138 1.35 17.86 -10.45
C MET A 138 1.49 18.61 -11.78
N ARG A 139 0.42 19.25 -12.26
CA ARG A 139 0.41 20.05 -13.49
C ARG A 139 0.95 21.46 -13.31
N SER A 140 0.88 22.03 -12.11
CA SER A 140 1.46 23.34 -11.84
C SER A 140 2.98 23.30 -11.94
N ARG A 141 3.58 24.41 -12.39
CA ARG A 141 5.04 24.60 -12.31
C ARG A 141 5.48 24.43 -10.85
N ARG A 142 6.62 23.75 -10.63
CA ARG A 142 7.23 23.72 -9.30
C ARG A 142 7.54 25.17 -8.91
N PRO A 143 7.13 25.63 -7.72
CA PRO A 143 7.48 26.95 -7.21
C PRO A 143 8.99 27.06 -7.01
#